data_AF-A0A6I5CE43-F1
#
_entry.id   AF-A0A6I5CE43-F1
#
_cell.length_a   1.000
_cell.length_b   1.000
_cell.length_c   1.000
_cell.angle_alpha   90.00
_cell.angle_beta   90.00
_cell.angle_gamma   90.00
#
_symmetry.space_group_name_H-M   'P 1'
#
loop_
_entity.id
_entity.type
_entity.pdbx_description
1 polymer ?
#
loop_
_entity_poly.entity_id
_entity_poly.type
_entity_poly.pdbx_seq_one_letter_code
_entity_poly.pdbx_strand_id
1 'polypeptide(L)'
;IVVNDNERSYAPTIGGLADHLATLRTTDGYERFLARTREVLERTPVVGRPLYETLHGAKKGLKDFITPQGMFEDLGLKYVGPIDGHDIEALESALTRAKRFGGPVIVHCLTEKGRGYQPALQDEADRFHAVGKIHPDTGLPIAASGADWTSVFGEEMVRLGKEREDIVAITAAMLQPVGLDKFAKAFPDRVYDVGIAEQHGAVSAAGLAHAGVHPVFAVYATFLNRAFDQVLMDVALHKCGVTFVLDRAGVTGTDGASHNGMWDMSILQVVPGLRLAAPRDADQVRAQLREAVAVDDAPTVVRFSKGAVGPAVPAVGRVGGMDVLREPGTATPDVLLVSVGALAPMCLEIAALLDKQGISTTVVDPRWVKPVDEAMAPLAERHRVVVTVEDNSRVGGVGSTIAQALRDAGVDVPLRDFGIPPRFLDHASRAEVMAEIGLTAPDIARQVTGLVSELDGRFARTAADVDQAVQPARD
;
A
#
# COMPACT_ATOMS: atom_id res chain seq x y z
N ILE A 1 22.86 12.36 -14.31
CA ILE A 1 21.42 12.21 -13.97
C ILE A 1 20.65 12.34 -15.27
N VAL A 2 19.89 11.33 -15.68
CA VAL A 2 19.02 11.43 -16.86
C VAL A 2 17.60 11.58 -16.36
N VAL A 3 16.99 12.74 -16.60
CA VAL A 3 15.59 13.00 -16.28
C VAL A 3 14.78 12.58 -17.48
N ASN A 4 14.04 11.48 -17.34
CA ASN A 4 13.07 11.04 -18.33
C ASN A 4 11.73 11.76 -18.06
N ASP A 5 11.56 12.96 -18.60
CA ASP A 5 10.33 13.74 -18.47
C ASP A 5 9.31 13.29 -19.52
N ASN A 6 8.33 12.51 -19.07
CA ASN A 6 7.17 12.10 -19.85
C ASN A 6 5.86 12.69 -19.31
N GLU A 7 5.97 13.69 -18.43
CA GLU A 7 4.84 14.41 -17.81
C GLU A 7 3.95 13.54 -16.90
N ARG A 8 4.35 12.29 -16.62
CA ARG A 8 3.54 11.34 -15.85
C ARG A 8 4.33 10.55 -14.80
N SER A 9 3.70 10.34 -13.64
CA SER A 9 4.02 9.26 -12.70
C SER A 9 3.08 8.08 -12.98
N TYR A 10 2.12 7.81 -12.09
CA TYR A 10 0.91 7.04 -12.42
C TYR A 10 -0.10 7.95 -13.14
N ALA A 11 -0.42 9.08 -12.52
CA ALA A 11 -1.19 10.20 -13.08
C ALA A 11 -0.25 11.28 -13.66
N PRO A 12 -0.76 12.37 -14.28
CA PRO A 12 0.07 13.53 -14.64
C PRO A 12 0.92 14.01 -13.45
N THR A 13 2.20 14.28 -13.69
CA THR A 13 3.12 14.73 -12.65
C THR A 13 2.72 16.12 -12.14
N ILE A 14 2.76 16.30 -10.83
CA ILE A 14 2.39 17.54 -10.14
C ILE A 14 3.54 18.06 -9.29
N GLY A 15 3.49 19.36 -8.97
CA GLY A 15 4.41 20.04 -8.06
C GLY A 15 5.32 21.05 -8.75
N GLY A 16 5.93 21.94 -7.97
CA GLY A 16 6.66 23.10 -8.50
C GLY A 16 7.83 22.76 -9.42
N LEU A 17 8.50 21.60 -9.22
CA LEU A 17 9.54 21.15 -10.15
C LEU A 17 8.95 20.74 -11.52
N ALA A 18 7.77 20.11 -11.53
CA ALA A 18 7.10 19.74 -12.77
C ALA A 18 6.67 20.99 -13.55
N ASP A 19 6.13 22.00 -12.86
CA ASP A 19 5.78 23.30 -13.45
C ASP A 19 7.02 23.98 -14.05
N HIS A 20 8.14 23.96 -13.31
CA HIS A 20 9.41 24.50 -13.78
C HIS A 20 9.92 23.78 -15.04
N LEU A 21 9.88 22.45 -15.09
CA LEU A 21 10.23 21.66 -16.27
C LEU A 21 9.27 21.92 -17.45
N ALA A 22 7.98 22.14 -17.18
CA ALA A 22 7.00 22.52 -18.20
C ALA A 22 7.33 23.89 -18.84
N THR A 23 7.80 24.87 -18.06
CA THR A 23 8.26 26.15 -18.64
C THR A 23 9.46 25.94 -19.59
N LEU A 24 10.40 25.07 -19.23
CA LEU A 24 11.56 24.72 -20.06
C LEU A 24 11.14 24.07 -21.39
N ARG A 25 10.11 23.22 -21.40
CA ARG A 25 9.54 22.63 -22.63
C ARG A 25 8.96 23.67 -23.59
N THR A 26 8.19 24.63 -23.05
CA THR A 26 7.49 25.63 -23.88
C THR A 26 8.43 26.62 -24.54
N THR A 27 9.59 26.88 -23.93
CA THR A 27 10.60 27.83 -24.44
C THR A 27 11.19 27.37 -25.78
N ASP A 28 11.54 26.08 -25.92
CA ASP A 28 12.03 25.51 -27.19
C ASP A 28 10.94 25.43 -28.28
N GLY A 29 9.68 25.25 -27.89
CA GLY A 29 8.54 25.29 -28.81
C GLY A 29 8.32 26.71 -29.36
N TYR A 30 8.42 27.72 -28.50
CA TYR A 30 8.32 29.12 -28.85
C TYR A 30 9.48 29.58 -29.74
N GLU A 31 10.72 29.15 -29.47
CA GLU A 31 11.87 29.44 -30.33
C GLU A 31 11.74 28.79 -31.72
N ARG A 32 11.27 27.54 -31.81
CA ARG A 32 11.00 26.87 -33.10
C ARG A 32 9.88 27.56 -33.89
N PHE A 33 8.83 28.03 -33.21
CA PHE A 33 7.77 28.81 -33.83
C PHE A 33 8.31 30.16 -34.36
N LEU A 34 9.05 30.91 -33.54
CA LEU A 34 9.68 32.17 -33.94
C LEU A 34 10.66 32.01 -35.11
N ALA A 35 11.46 30.93 -35.13
CA ALA A 35 12.36 30.63 -36.23
C ALA A 35 11.60 30.36 -37.53
N ARG A 36 10.50 29.59 -37.47
CA ARG A 36 9.63 29.32 -38.62
C ARG A 36 8.89 30.58 -39.10
N THR A 37 8.41 31.42 -38.18
CA THR A 37 7.78 32.71 -38.51
C THR A 37 8.77 33.68 -39.14
N ARG A 38 10.03 33.72 -38.67
CA ARG A 38 11.11 34.52 -39.26
C ARG A 38 11.43 34.06 -40.69
N GLU A 39 11.52 32.76 -40.94
CA GLU A 39 11.80 32.21 -42.27
C GLU A 39 10.67 32.50 -43.28
N VAL A 40 9.41 32.54 -42.82
CA VAL A 40 8.25 32.94 -43.65
C VAL A 40 8.21 34.44 -43.92
N LEU A 41 8.55 35.27 -42.92
CA LEU A 41 8.65 36.72 -43.05
C LEU A 41 9.77 37.14 -44.01
N GLU A 42 10.92 36.45 -43.98
CA GLU A 42 12.05 36.72 -44.88
C GLU A 42 11.77 36.30 -46.33
N ARG A 43 10.82 35.39 -46.57
CA ARG A 43 10.38 34.96 -47.91
C ARG A 43 9.23 35.78 -48.49
N THR A 44 8.66 36.71 -47.74
CA THR A 44 7.54 37.55 -48.20
C THR A 44 8.08 38.91 -48.64
N PRO A 45 8.16 39.20 -49.95
CA PRO A 45 8.64 40.50 -50.42
C PRO A 45 7.57 41.55 -50.07
N VAL A 46 8.00 42.67 -49.48
CA VAL A 46 7.29 43.97 -49.32
C VAL A 46 6.84 44.36 -47.88
N VAL A 47 6.91 43.53 -46.83
CA VAL A 47 6.51 43.96 -45.45
C VAL A 47 7.60 43.71 -44.37
N GLY A 48 8.88 43.79 -44.74
CA GLY A 48 9.98 43.30 -43.88
C GLY A 48 10.64 44.29 -42.91
N ARG A 49 10.52 45.61 -43.11
CA ARG A 49 11.33 46.60 -42.35
C ARG A 49 10.66 47.17 -41.08
N PRO A 50 9.38 47.58 -41.08
CA PRO A 50 8.76 48.19 -39.89
C PRO A 50 8.41 47.18 -38.79
N LEU A 51 8.22 45.90 -39.14
CA LEU A 51 7.84 44.85 -38.19
C LEU A 51 9.05 44.26 -37.41
N TYR A 52 10.25 44.38 -37.99
CA TYR A 52 11.49 43.83 -37.44
C TYR A 52 11.98 44.61 -36.21
N GLU A 53 11.71 45.91 -36.14
CA GLU A 53 12.10 46.79 -35.03
C GLU A 53 11.18 46.62 -33.81
N THR A 54 9.89 46.36 -34.02
CA THR A 54 8.92 46.10 -32.93
C THR A 54 9.19 44.78 -32.20
N LEU A 55 9.71 43.76 -32.90
CA LEU A 55 10.14 42.49 -32.31
C LEU A 55 11.43 42.62 -31.48
N HIS A 56 12.28 43.61 -31.75
CA HIS A 56 13.51 43.81 -30.99
C HIS A 56 13.26 44.44 -29.61
N GLY A 57 12.20 45.23 -29.45
CA GLY A 57 11.80 45.84 -28.18
C GLY A 57 11.30 44.84 -27.13
N ALA A 58 10.67 43.74 -27.57
CA ALA A 58 10.19 42.67 -26.69
C ALA A 58 11.32 41.79 -26.11
N LYS A 59 12.51 41.83 -26.71
CA LYS A 59 13.64 40.95 -26.38
C LYS A 59 14.31 41.24 -25.03
N LYS A 60 14.09 42.45 -24.48
CA LYS A 60 14.74 42.90 -23.24
C LYS A 60 13.93 42.56 -21.97
N GLY A 61 12.59 42.52 -22.05
CA GLY A 61 11.72 42.08 -20.95
C GLY A 61 11.56 40.57 -20.85
N LEU A 62 11.85 39.83 -21.92
CA LEU A 62 11.81 38.36 -21.95
C LEU A 62 13.09 37.72 -21.36
N LYS A 63 14.24 38.42 -21.37
CA LYS A 63 15.52 37.88 -20.88
C LYS A 63 15.52 37.53 -19.39
N ASP A 64 14.77 38.26 -18.58
CA ASP A 64 14.63 37.98 -17.14
C ASP A 64 13.73 36.76 -16.87
N PHE A 65 12.97 36.30 -17.88
CA PHE A 65 12.18 35.05 -17.86
C PHE A 65 12.96 33.85 -18.41
N ILE A 66 14.12 34.08 -19.04
CA ILE A 66 14.86 33.11 -19.88
C ILE A 66 16.00 32.37 -19.13
N THR A 67 16.13 32.52 -17.81
CA THR A 67 17.07 31.65 -17.04
C THR A 67 16.38 30.68 -16.06
N PRO A 68 15.50 29.78 -16.54
CA PRO A 68 15.06 28.61 -15.76
C PRO A 68 16.20 27.61 -15.44
N GLN A 69 17.46 27.93 -15.76
CA GLN A 69 18.63 27.13 -15.42
C GLN A 69 19.12 27.33 -13.97
N GLY A 70 18.73 28.44 -13.32
CA GLY A 70 19.28 28.84 -12.01
C GLY A 70 19.15 27.77 -10.92
N MET A 71 18.00 27.10 -10.81
CA MET A 71 17.78 26.09 -9.77
C MET A 71 18.78 24.92 -9.84
N PHE A 72 19.08 24.40 -11.04
CA PHE A 72 20.01 23.28 -11.18
C PHE A 72 21.46 23.75 -10.97
N GLU A 73 21.79 24.95 -11.47
CA GLU A 73 23.11 25.55 -11.28
C GLU A 73 23.38 25.87 -9.80
N ASP A 74 22.38 26.34 -9.05
CA ASP A 74 22.44 26.57 -7.60
C ASP A 74 22.69 25.27 -6.82
N LEU A 75 22.22 24.13 -7.33
CA LEU A 75 22.53 22.79 -6.81
C LEU A 75 23.90 22.25 -7.26
N GLY A 76 24.67 23.04 -8.03
CA GLY A 76 25.94 22.64 -8.62
C GLY A 76 25.81 21.62 -9.76
N LEU A 77 24.62 21.50 -10.36
CA LEU A 77 24.31 20.56 -11.42
C LEU A 77 24.31 21.30 -12.76
N LYS A 78 25.17 20.88 -13.68
CA LYS A 78 25.08 21.38 -15.05
C LYS A 78 23.83 20.83 -15.72
N TYR A 79 23.07 21.70 -16.37
CA TYR A 79 21.88 21.33 -17.12
C TYR A 79 22.16 21.17 -18.62
N VAL A 80 21.66 20.09 -19.22
CA VAL A 80 21.73 19.78 -20.66
C VAL A 80 20.34 19.35 -21.12
N GLY A 81 19.63 20.23 -21.84
CA GLY A 81 18.29 19.95 -22.37
C GLY A 81 17.42 21.21 -22.47
N PRO A 82 16.09 21.05 -22.67
CA PRO A 82 15.45 19.78 -22.93
C PRO A 82 15.89 19.19 -24.29
N ILE A 83 15.98 17.87 -24.39
CA ILE A 83 16.25 17.16 -25.65
C ILE A 83 15.07 16.26 -26.01
N ASP A 84 14.80 16.07 -27.30
CA ASP A 84 13.86 15.03 -27.74
C ASP A 84 14.44 13.66 -27.36
N GLY A 85 13.80 12.98 -26.41
CA GLY A 85 14.21 11.68 -25.92
C GLY A 85 13.91 10.53 -26.89
N HIS A 86 13.36 10.83 -28.07
CA HIS A 86 13.15 9.86 -29.15
C HIS A 86 14.09 10.08 -30.34
N ASP A 87 14.93 11.12 -30.28
CA ASP A 87 16.04 11.34 -31.21
C ASP A 87 17.32 10.73 -30.63
N ILE A 88 17.71 9.56 -31.16
CA ILE A 88 18.86 8.79 -30.69
C ILE A 88 20.16 9.59 -30.89
N GLU A 89 20.33 10.32 -31.99
CA GLU A 89 21.54 11.09 -32.27
C GLU A 89 21.67 12.28 -31.30
N ALA A 90 20.56 12.97 -31.02
CA ALA A 90 20.52 14.05 -30.03
C ALA A 90 20.87 13.54 -28.63
N LEU A 91 20.33 12.37 -28.24
CA LEU A 91 20.63 11.69 -26.98
C LEU A 91 22.11 11.31 -26.86
N GLU A 92 22.67 10.62 -27.86
CA GLU A 92 24.08 10.22 -27.86
C GLU A 92 25.01 11.43 -27.74
N SER A 93 24.69 12.50 -28.46
CA SER A 93 25.42 13.78 -28.42
C SER A 93 25.36 14.43 -27.03
N ALA A 94 24.18 14.49 -26.43
CA ALA A 94 23.98 15.04 -25.09
C ALA A 94 24.68 14.23 -24.00
N LEU A 95 24.55 12.89 -24.03
CA LEU A 95 25.21 11.97 -23.10
C LEU A 95 26.73 12.02 -23.23
N THR A 96 27.25 12.14 -24.45
CA THR A 96 28.69 12.29 -24.70
C THR A 96 29.22 13.61 -24.13
N ARG A 97 28.48 14.72 -24.30
CA ARG A 97 28.83 16.01 -23.67
C ARG A 97 28.79 15.94 -22.16
N ALA A 98 27.76 15.30 -21.59
CA ALA A 98 27.62 15.14 -20.15
C ALA A 98 28.79 14.33 -19.55
N LYS A 99 29.17 13.22 -20.20
CA LYS A 99 30.31 12.36 -19.81
C LYS A 99 31.64 13.12 -19.75
N ARG A 100 31.84 14.11 -20.63
CA ARG A 100 33.10 14.89 -20.71
C ARG A 100 33.17 16.07 -19.73
N PHE A 101 32.09 16.42 -19.04
CA PHE A 101 32.02 17.65 -18.25
C PHE A 101 32.88 17.63 -16.97
N GLY A 102 33.15 16.45 -16.40
CA GLY A 102 33.96 16.33 -15.18
C GLY A 102 33.23 16.71 -13.88
N GLY A 103 31.90 16.84 -13.93
CA GLY A 103 31.04 17.14 -12.78
C GLY A 103 29.63 16.54 -12.98
N PRO A 104 28.73 16.70 -12.00
CA PRO A 104 27.37 16.19 -12.10
C PRO A 104 26.58 16.96 -13.16
N VAL A 105 25.93 16.21 -14.06
CA VAL A 105 25.14 16.75 -15.17
C VAL A 105 23.73 16.16 -15.11
N ILE A 106 22.72 17.01 -15.25
CA ILE A 106 21.37 16.64 -15.60
C ILE A 106 21.23 16.68 -17.12
N VAL A 107 20.82 15.56 -17.71
CA VAL A 107 20.36 15.47 -19.08
C VAL A 107 18.84 15.35 -19.04
N HIS A 108 18.13 16.36 -19.51
CA HIS A 108 16.67 16.42 -19.47
C HIS A 108 16.08 15.96 -20.80
N CYS A 109 15.54 14.74 -20.82
CA CYS A 109 14.99 14.09 -22.00
C CYS A 109 13.46 14.13 -21.96
N LEU A 110 12.84 14.68 -23.00
CA LEU A 110 11.40 14.68 -23.19
C LEU A 110 10.98 13.37 -23.86
N THR A 111 10.16 12.56 -23.22
CA THR A 111 9.62 11.33 -23.83
C THR A 111 8.09 11.27 -23.75
N GLU A 112 7.52 10.20 -24.29
CA GLU A 112 6.07 9.98 -24.35
C GLU A 112 5.78 8.61 -23.75
N LYS A 113 5.09 8.59 -22.60
CA LYS A 113 4.72 7.34 -21.92
C LYS A 113 3.76 6.54 -22.80
N GLY A 114 4.14 5.30 -23.12
CA GLY A 114 3.40 4.41 -24.01
C GLY A 114 3.72 4.55 -25.50
N ARG A 115 4.68 5.41 -25.90
CA ARG A 115 5.04 5.58 -27.31
C ARG A 115 5.42 4.26 -27.98
N GLY A 116 4.92 4.07 -29.19
CA GLY A 116 5.09 2.84 -29.95
C GLY A 116 3.95 1.82 -29.73
N TYR A 117 3.02 2.08 -28.80
CA TYR A 117 1.87 1.22 -28.56
C TYR A 117 0.58 2.04 -28.43
N GLN A 118 -0.21 2.05 -29.51
CA GLN A 118 -1.39 2.93 -29.64
C GLN A 118 -2.42 2.79 -28.51
N PRO A 119 -2.76 1.58 -28.01
CA PRO A 119 -3.69 1.46 -26.90
C PRO A 119 -3.20 2.13 -25.61
N ALA A 120 -1.90 2.03 -25.30
CA ALA A 120 -1.32 2.73 -24.15
C ALA A 120 -1.35 4.26 -24.33
N LEU A 121 -1.11 4.77 -25.54
CA LEU A 121 -1.22 6.21 -25.84
C LEU A 121 -2.66 6.75 -25.76
N GLN A 122 -3.66 5.88 -25.88
CA GLN A 122 -5.07 6.25 -25.83
C GLN A 122 -5.67 6.11 -24.43
N ASP A 123 -5.04 5.34 -23.55
CA ASP A 123 -5.43 5.25 -22.15
C ASP A 123 -5.09 6.55 -21.40
N GLU A 124 -6.08 7.43 -21.23
CA GLU A 124 -5.88 8.71 -20.56
C GLU A 124 -5.57 8.56 -19.07
N ALA A 125 -6.06 7.46 -18.49
CA ALA A 125 -6.01 7.14 -17.07
C ALA A 125 -4.56 7.07 -16.56
N ASP A 126 -3.76 6.14 -17.06
CA ASP A 126 -2.37 5.98 -16.59
C ASP A 126 -1.36 5.65 -17.70
N ARG A 127 -1.79 5.56 -18.96
CA ARG A 127 -0.99 5.16 -20.13
C ARG A 127 -0.48 3.72 -20.01
N PHE A 128 -1.33 2.81 -19.54
CA PHE A 128 -0.99 1.41 -19.26
C PHE A 128 0.18 1.27 -18.29
N HIS A 129 0.19 2.08 -17.23
CA HIS A 129 1.19 1.95 -16.16
C HIS A 129 1.12 0.56 -15.53
N ALA A 130 -0.09 0.08 -15.27
CA ALA A 130 -0.34 -1.29 -14.88
C ALA A 130 -1.50 -1.85 -15.72
N VAL A 131 -1.29 -2.98 -16.37
CA VAL A 131 -2.33 -3.67 -17.14
C VAL A 131 -2.56 -5.06 -16.59
N GLY A 132 -3.84 -5.46 -16.56
CA GLY A 132 -4.21 -6.86 -16.44
C GLY A 132 -3.88 -7.61 -17.74
N LYS A 133 -4.48 -8.79 -17.91
CA LYS A 133 -4.42 -9.47 -19.19
C LYS A 133 -5.30 -8.73 -20.21
N ILE A 134 -4.67 -8.24 -21.27
CA ILE A 134 -5.32 -7.46 -22.33
C ILE A 134 -5.12 -8.12 -23.70
N HIS A 135 -6.02 -7.85 -24.64
CA HIS A 135 -5.80 -8.21 -26.04
C HIS A 135 -4.75 -7.26 -26.63
N PRO A 136 -3.65 -7.77 -27.22
CA PRO A 136 -2.51 -6.94 -27.62
C PRO A 136 -2.87 -5.89 -28.68
N ASP A 137 -3.80 -6.16 -29.59
CA ASP A 137 -4.13 -5.16 -30.63
C ASP A 137 -5.11 -4.07 -30.17
N THR A 138 -6.02 -4.40 -29.25
CA THR A 138 -7.11 -3.49 -28.85
C THR A 138 -6.86 -2.83 -27.50
N GLY A 139 -5.95 -3.38 -26.69
CA GLY A 139 -5.72 -2.97 -25.31
C GLY A 139 -6.87 -3.28 -24.35
N LEU A 140 -7.93 -3.95 -24.83
CA LEU A 140 -9.10 -4.24 -24.01
C LEU A 140 -8.85 -5.44 -23.09
N PRO A 141 -9.39 -5.45 -21.85
CA PRO A 141 -9.32 -6.59 -20.96
C PRO A 141 -9.90 -7.86 -21.59
N ILE A 142 -9.23 -9.01 -21.41
CA ILE A 142 -9.71 -10.29 -21.94
C ILE A 142 -10.80 -10.95 -21.06
N ALA A 143 -11.03 -10.43 -19.86
CA ALA A 143 -12.08 -10.87 -18.96
C ALA A 143 -12.50 -9.72 -18.03
N ALA A 144 -13.79 -9.66 -17.69
CA ALA A 144 -14.26 -8.81 -16.61
C ALA A 144 -13.75 -9.36 -15.28
N SER A 145 -13.09 -8.52 -14.48
CA SER A 145 -12.77 -8.84 -13.10
C SER A 145 -14.00 -8.62 -12.22
N GLY A 146 -14.20 -9.48 -11.21
CA GLY A 146 -15.12 -9.19 -10.12
C GLY A 146 -14.64 -7.99 -9.29
N ALA A 147 -15.39 -7.66 -8.22
CA ALA A 147 -14.96 -6.62 -7.29
C ALA A 147 -13.57 -6.94 -6.71
N ASP A 148 -12.73 -5.93 -6.60
CA ASP A 148 -11.43 -5.98 -5.94
C ASP A 148 -11.45 -5.14 -4.67
N TRP A 149 -10.47 -5.34 -3.79
CA TRP A 149 -10.41 -4.63 -2.50
C TRP A 149 -10.42 -3.10 -2.68
N THR A 150 -9.67 -2.61 -3.67
CA THR A 150 -9.54 -1.20 -4.00
C THR A 150 -10.86 -0.56 -4.42
N SER A 151 -11.68 -1.25 -5.23
CA SER A 151 -13.00 -0.76 -5.66
C SER A 151 -14.01 -0.73 -4.52
N VAL A 152 -13.99 -1.71 -3.60
CA VAL A 152 -14.81 -1.69 -2.39
C VAL A 152 -14.48 -0.47 -1.52
N PHE A 153 -13.19 -0.22 -1.28
CA PHE A 153 -12.72 0.96 -0.56
C PHE A 153 -13.15 2.26 -1.26
N GLY A 154 -12.89 2.40 -2.56
CA GLY A 154 -13.20 3.62 -3.30
C GLY A 154 -14.69 3.95 -3.34
N GLU A 155 -15.55 2.94 -3.44
CA GLU A 155 -17.00 3.11 -3.33
C GLU A 155 -17.44 3.56 -1.94
N GLU A 156 -16.84 3.00 -0.89
CA GLU A 156 -17.17 3.36 0.48
C GLU A 156 -16.69 4.77 0.82
N MET A 157 -15.51 5.17 0.34
CA MET A 157 -15.04 6.55 0.45
C MET A 157 -16.03 7.55 -0.15
N VAL A 158 -16.60 7.27 -1.31
CA VAL A 158 -17.62 8.14 -1.92
C VAL A 158 -18.87 8.22 -1.05
N ARG A 159 -19.30 7.11 -0.43
CA ARG A 159 -20.45 7.13 0.50
C ARG A 159 -20.14 7.96 1.74
N LEU A 160 -18.99 7.73 2.36
CA LEU A 160 -18.49 8.52 3.49
C LEU A 160 -18.42 10.02 3.15
N GLY A 161 -17.89 10.40 1.98
CA GLY A 161 -17.83 11.79 1.57
C GLY A 161 -19.20 12.45 1.35
N LYS A 162 -20.27 11.69 1.07
CA LYS A 162 -21.64 12.22 1.01
C LYS A 162 -22.25 12.43 2.39
N GLU A 163 -21.82 11.65 3.37
CA GLU A 163 -22.33 11.68 4.74
C GLU A 163 -21.54 12.64 5.64
N ARG A 164 -20.26 12.87 5.30
CA ARG A 164 -19.29 13.64 6.09
C ARG A 164 -18.57 14.66 5.22
N GLU A 165 -18.82 15.94 5.51
CA GLU A 165 -18.18 17.06 4.81
C GLU A 165 -16.71 17.24 5.22
N ASP A 166 -16.35 16.80 6.42
CA ASP A 166 -15.03 16.92 7.02
C ASP A 166 -14.00 15.91 6.50
N ILE A 167 -14.41 14.88 5.73
CA ILE A 167 -13.47 13.92 5.17
C ILE A 167 -12.71 14.49 3.98
N VAL A 168 -11.38 14.40 4.04
CA VAL A 168 -10.45 14.77 2.98
C VAL A 168 -9.60 13.57 2.59
N ALA A 169 -9.42 13.31 1.30
CA ALA A 169 -8.56 12.23 0.82
C ALA A 169 -7.16 12.74 0.48
N ILE A 170 -6.14 11.96 0.85
CA ILE A 170 -4.73 12.22 0.50
C ILE A 170 -4.17 10.98 -0.19
N THR A 171 -3.30 11.17 -1.18
CA THR A 171 -2.50 10.10 -1.79
C THR A 171 -1.13 10.59 -2.20
N ALA A 172 -0.21 9.66 -2.46
CA ALA A 172 1.14 9.94 -2.94
C ALA A 172 1.30 9.43 -4.38
N ALA A 173 0.93 10.24 -5.37
CA ALA A 173 0.95 9.93 -6.81
C ALA A 173 0.11 8.73 -7.25
N MET A 174 -0.83 8.23 -6.43
CA MET A 174 -1.53 6.96 -6.66
C MET A 174 -3.06 7.09 -6.67
N LEU A 175 -3.60 8.25 -7.06
CA LEU A 175 -5.04 8.54 -6.99
C LEU A 175 -5.95 7.40 -7.47
N GLN A 176 -5.74 6.90 -8.70
CA GLN A 176 -6.52 5.78 -9.22
C GLN A 176 -6.05 4.43 -8.66
N PRO A 177 -4.74 4.10 -8.60
CA PRO A 177 -4.30 2.82 -8.07
C PRO A 177 -4.67 2.50 -6.61
N VAL A 178 -5.02 3.52 -5.79
CA VAL A 178 -5.57 3.33 -4.43
C VAL A 178 -7.08 3.58 -4.35
N GLY A 179 -7.78 3.72 -5.49
CA GLY A 179 -9.25 3.78 -5.53
C GLY A 179 -9.88 5.13 -5.19
N LEU A 180 -9.11 6.22 -5.18
CA LEU A 180 -9.60 7.57 -4.86
C LEU A 180 -10.11 8.35 -6.08
N ASP A 181 -10.03 7.80 -7.29
CA ASP A 181 -10.47 8.50 -8.52
C ASP A 181 -11.97 8.85 -8.49
N LYS A 182 -12.83 7.94 -8.01
CA LYS A 182 -14.27 8.18 -7.87
C LYS A 182 -14.55 9.28 -6.84
N PHE A 183 -13.79 9.30 -5.73
CA PHE A 183 -13.91 10.33 -4.71
C PHE A 183 -13.48 11.70 -5.24
N ALA A 184 -12.36 11.77 -5.96
CA ALA A 184 -11.89 13.00 -6.60
C ALA A 184 -12.88 13.55 -7.63
N LYS A 185 -13.53 12.70 -8.41
CA LYS A 185 -14.59 13.11 -9.36
C LYS A 185 -15.82 13.67 -8.64
N ALA A 186 -16.19 13.09 -7.49
CA ALA A 186 -17.35 13.53 -6.73
C ALA A 186 -17.07 14.79 -5.88
N PHE A 187 -15.84 14.92 -5.38
CA PHE A 187 -15.43 15.93 -4.39
C PHE A 187 -14.04 16.49 -4.73
N PRO A 188 -13.89 17.21 -5.86
CA PRO A 188 -12.58 17.64 -6.36
C PRO A 188 -11.81 18.53 -5.38
N ASP A 189 -12.50 19.33 -4.57
CA ASP A 189 -11.89 20.23 -3.60
C ASP A 189 -11.46 19.55 -2.28
N ARG A 190 -11.67 18.22 -2.16
CA ARG A 190 -11.36 17.44 -0.94
C ARG A 190 -10.36 16.31 -1.20
N VAL A 191 -9.52 16.46 -2.23
CA VAL A 191 -8.49 15.49 -2.58
C VAL A 191 -7.15 16.17 -2.81
N TYR A 192 -6.12 15.66 -2.15
CA TYR A 192 -4.75 16.13 -2.30
C TYR A 192 -3.86 14.99 -2.76
N ASP A 193 -3.19 15.18 -3.89
CA ASP A 193 -2.09 14.32 -4.31
C ASP A 193 -0.78 15.06 -4.00
N VAL A 194 0.10 14.44 -3.21
CA VAL A 194 1.38 15.03 -2.80
C VAL A 194 2.54 14.64 -3.71
N GLY A 195 2.27 13.96 -4.83
CA GLY A 195 3.30 13.33 -5.65
C GLY A 195 3.96 12.16 -4.91
N ILE A 196 5.18 11.77 -5.31
CA ILE A 196 5.91 10.65 -4.67
C ILE A 196 6.61 11.16 -3.40
N ALA A 197 5.81 11.52 -2.39
CA ALA A 197 6.27 12.13 -1.15
C ALA A 197 5.43 11.66 0.05
N GLU A 198 5.51 10.37 0.38
CA GLU A 198 4.70 9.76 1.45
C GLU A 198 4.89 10.46 2.81
N GLN A 199 6.10 10.91 3.12
CA GLN A 199 6.37 11.70 4.33
C GLN A 199 5.54 12.98 4.34
N HIS A 200 5.55 13.71 3.22
CA HIS A 200 4.80 14.95 3.11
C HIS A 200 3.29 14.68 3.22
N GLY A 201 2.79 13.58 2.62
CA GLY A 201 1.40 13.16 2.75
C GLY A 201 0.99 12.93 4.21
N ALA A 202 1.78 12.18 4.97
CA ALA A 202 1.52 11.90 6.38
C ALA A 202 1.58 13.16 7.27
N VAL A 203 2.58 14.03 7.09
CA VAL A 203 2.67 15.29 7.85
C VAL A 203 1.53 16.24 7.49
N SER A 204 1.17 16.32 6.21
CA SER A 204 0.05 17.16 5.76
C SER A 204 -1.26 16.67 6.35
N ALA A 205 -1.44 15.35 6.48
CA ALA A 205 -2.58 14.77 7.19
C ALA A 205 -2.62 15.26 8.65
N ALA A 206 -1.50 15.22 9.38
CA ALA A 206 -1.46 15.75 10.75
C ALA A 206 -1.89 17.23 10.82
N GLY A 207 -1.40 18.06 9.90
CA GLY A 207 -1.78 19.48 9.82
C GLY A 207 -3.26 19.69 9.52
N LEU A 208 -3.82 18.91 8.60
CA LEU A 208 -5.25 18.94 8.26
C LEU A 208 -6.13 18.48 9.44
N ALA A 209 -5.71 17.43 10.16
CA ALA A 209 -6.39 16.97 11.37
C ALA A 209 -6.43 18.08 12.43
N HIS A 210 -5.34 18.81 12.65
CA HIS A 210 -5.32 19.97 13.55
C HIS A 210 -6.20 21.14 13.08
N ALA A 211 -6.46 21.25 11.77
CA ALA A 211 -7.37 22.24 11.21
C ALA A 211 -8.85 21.83 11.34
N GLY A 212 -9.16 20.65 11.88
CA GLY A 212 -10.52 20.21 12.19
C GLY A 212 -11.21 19.40 11.09
N VAL A 213 -10.47 18.90 10.10
CA VAL A 213 -10.97 17.93 9.11
C VAL A 213 -10.43 16.53 9.40
N HIS A 214 -11.04 15.48 8.86
CA HIS A 214 -10.57 14.09 9.02
C HIS A 214 -9.85 13.59 7.76
N PRO A 215 -8.51 13.50 7.78
CA PRO A 215 -7.76 13.04 6.62
C PRO A 215 -7.78 11.51 6.50
N VAL A 216 -8.07 11.04 5.30
CA VAL A 216 -7.89 9.65 4.89
C VAL A 216 -6.71 9.57 3.91
N PHE A 217 -5.55 9.12 4.39
CA PHE A 217 -4.35 8.95 3.56
C PHE A 217 -4.29 7.53 3.00
N ALA A 218 -4.58 7.37 1.71
CA ALA A 218 -4.53 6.10 1.01
C ALA A 218 -3.21 5.93 0.23
N VAL A 219 -2.50 4.86 0.55
CA VAL A 219 -1.15 4.55 0.06
C VAL A 219 -0.96 3.03 -0.01
N TYR A 220 0.06 2.53 -0.69
CA TYR A 220 0.41 1.11 -0.55
C TYR A 220 1.08 0.84 0.79
N ALA A 221 0.78 -0.31 1.38
CA ALA A 221 1.36 -0.76 2.64
C ALA A 221 2.91 -0.69 2.64
N THR A 222 3.56 -1.09 1.55
CA THR A 222 5.03 -1.03 1.42
C THR A 222 5.59 0.40 1.43
N PHE A 223 4.83 1.39 0.95
CA PHE A 223 5.27 2.78 0.85
C PHE A 223 5.05 3.55 2.15
N LEU A 224 4.12 3.11 3.01
CA LEU A 224 3.99 3.66 4.37
C LEU A 224 5.31 3.59 5.14
N ASN A 225 6.17 2.61 4.85
CA ASN A 225 7.50 2.50 5.46
C ASN A 225 8.35 3.77 5.28
N ARG A 226 8.11 4.57 4.23
CA ARG A 226 8.78 5.86 4.03
C ARG A 226 8.28 6.94 4.99
N ALA A 227 7.05 6.83 5.47
CA ALA A 227 6.37 7.76 6.36
C ALA A 227 6.21 7.24 7.80
N PHE A 228 6.95 6.21 8.20
CA PHE A 228 6.82 5.61 9.53
C PHE A 228 7.05 6.62 10.66
N ASP A 229 8.12 7.42 10.56
CA ASP A 229 8.42 8.43 11.56
C ASP A 229 7.32 9.49 11.64
N GLN A 230 6.72 9.87 10.50
CA GLN A 230 5.61 10.82 10.45
C GLN A 230 4.34 10.25 11.11
N VAL A 231 4.06 8.96 10.91
CA VAL A 231 2.95 8.29 11.61
C VAL A 231 3.20 8.29 13.13
N LEU A 232 4.44 8.07 13.56
CA LEU A 232 4.82 7.99 14.97
C LEU A 232 4.86 9.36 15.66
N MET A 233 5.59 10.31 15.07
CA MET A 233 5.96 11.58 15.69
C MET A 233 5.01 12.71 15.35
N ASP A 234 4.52 12.78 14.10
CA ASP A 234 3.65 13.88 13.68
C ASP A 234 2.16 13.57 13.91
N VAL A 235 1.77 12.30 13.80
CA VAL A 235 0.36 11.88 13.97
C VAL A 235 0.08 11.31 15.35
N ALA A 236 0.77 10.22 15.74
CA ALA A 236 0.42 9.49 16.97
C ALA A 236 0.74 10.27 18.25
N LEU A 237 1.91 10.90 18.32
CA LEU A 237 2.31 11.74 19.47
C LEU A 237 1.27 12.85 19.75
N HIS A 238 0.71 13.42 18.69
CA HIS A 238 -0.27 14.49 18.74
C HIS A 238 -1.71 14.03 18.80
N LYS A 239 -1.95 12.70 18.83
CA LYS A 239 -3.30 12.10 18.89
C LYS A 239 -4.20 12.57 17.75
N CYS A 240 -3.63 12.76 16.57
CA CYS A 240 -4.38 13.25 15.42
C CYS A 240 -5.30 12.14 14.89
N GLY A 241 -6.59 12.46 14.71
CA GLY A 241 -7.56 11.64 13.98
C GLY A 241 -7.22 11.56 12.49
N VAL A 242 -6.30 10.67 12.13
CA VAL A 242 -5.89 10.41 10.74
C VAL A 242 -6.11 8.93 10.45
N THR A 243 -6.83 8.64 9.37
CA THR A 243 -7.01 7.27 8.89
C THR A 243 -6.06 6.97 7.75
N PHE A 244 -5.12 6.05 7.96
CA PHE A 244 -4.29 5.49 6.92
C PHE A 244 -4.98 4.28 6.30
N VAL A 245 -5.08 4.26 4.97
CA VAL A 245 -5.61 3.12 4.24
C VAL A 245 -4.48 2.50 3.43
N LEU A 246 -4.19 1.24 3.74
CA LEU A 246 -3.07 0.51 3.16
C LEU A 246 -3.58 -0.50 2.14
N ASP A 247 -3.54 -0.10 0.87
CA ASP A 247 -3.77 -1.03 -0.25
C ASP A 247 -2.53 -1.91 -0.44
N ARG A 248 -2.69 -3.05 -1.12
CA ARG A 248 -1.62 -3.99 -1.48
C ARG A 248 -0.83 -4.48 -0.27
N ALA A 249 -1.53 -4.66 0.84
CA ALA A 249 -0.94 -5.18 2.07
C ALA A 249 -0.73 -6.70 1.97
N GLY A 250 0.39 -7.18 2.50
CA GLY A 250 0.82 -8.58 2.43
C GLY A 250 1.56 -8.92 1.14
N VAL A 251 1.48 -10.20 0.74
CA VAL A 251 2.06 -10.68 -0.52
C VAL A 251 1.25 -10.17 -1.71
N THR A 252 1.86 -9.36 -2.57
CA THR A 252 1.25 -8.82 -3.79
C THR A 252 1.46 -9.74 -5.00
N GLY A 253 2.40 -10.67 -4.91
CA GLY A 253 2.72 -11.65 -5.97
C GLY A 253 3.63 -11.05 -7.03
N THR A 254 3.05 -10.66 -8.16
CA THR A 254 3.81 -10.33 -9.38
C THR A 254 4.69 -9.09 -9.26
N ASP A 255 4.44 -8.23 -8.27
CA ASP A 255 5.23 -7.01 -8.08
C ASP A 255 6.56 -7.28 -7.37
N GLY A 256 6.67 -8.42 -6.68
CA GLY A 256 7.89 -8.90 -6.03
C GLY A 256 8.32 -8.14 -4.78
N ALA A 257 9.56 -8.40 -4.35
CA ALA A 257 10.10 -8.01 -3.05
C ALA A 257 9.96 -6.51 -2.70
N SER A 258 10.10 -5.61 -3.67
CA SER A 258 10.02 -4.16 -3.43
C SER A 258 8.60 -3.67 -3.12
N HIS A 259 7.58 -4.43 -3.53
CA HIS A 259 6.18 -4.03 -3.45
C HIS A 259 5.33 -4.84 -2.48
N ASN A 260 5.81 -6.01 -2.06
CA ASN A 260 5.14 -6.78 -1.01
C ASN A 260 5.01 -5.93 0.27
N GLY A 261 3.78 -5.55 0.62
CA GLY A 261 3.45 -4.77 1.80
C GLY A 261 3.38 -5.63 3.06
N MET A 262 4.45 -6.38 3.35
CA MET A 262 4.44 -7.44 4.36
C MET A 262 4.99 -7.00 5.73
N TRP A 263 5.14 -5.70 5.96
CA TRP A 263 5.89 -5.16 7.11
C TRP A 263 5.04 -4.30 8.06
N ASP A 264 3.91 -3.80 7.57
CA ASP A 264 3.12 -2.77 8.22
C ASP A 264 2.57 -3.23 9.58
N MET A 265 2.03 -4.45 9.69
CA MET A 265 1.53 -4.96 10.97
C MET A 265 2.64 -5.28 11.97
N SER A 266 3.91 -5.30 11.56
CA SER A 266 5.05 -5.40 12.48
C SER A 266 5.52 -4.02 12.94
N ILE A 267 5.77 -3.15 11.97
CA ILE A 267 6.30 -1.80 12.21
C ILE A 267 5.31 -0.96 13.01
N LEU A 268 4.01 -1.06 12.71
CA LEU A 268 2.99 -0.25 13.37
C LEU A 268 2.66 -0.70 14.79
N GLN A 269 3.14 -1.86 15.25
CA GLN A 269 2.93 -2.29 16.65
C GLN A 269 3.59 -1.35 17.65
N VAL A 270 4.68 -0.68 17.28
CA VAL A 270 5.39 0.21 18.21
C VAL A 270 4.71 1.59 18.37
N VAL A 271 3.78 1.97 17.49
CA VAL A 271 3.16 3.30 17.47
C VAL A 271 2.11 3.44 18.59
N PRO A 272 2.32 4.26 19.64
CA PRO A 272 1.37 4.34 20.76
C PRO A 272 -0.02 4.84 20.33
N GLY A 273 -1.08 4.26 20.92
CA GLY A 273 -2.47 4.68 20.67
C GLY A 273 -3.05 4.31 19.30
N LEU A 274 -2.21 3.91 18.33
CA LEU A 274 -2.66 3.53 16.98
C LEU A 274 -3.58 2.32 17.03
N ARG A 275 -4.66 2.37 16.24
CA ARG A 275 -5.58 1.24 16.04
C ARG A 275 -5.41 0.67 14.64
N LEU A 276 -5.29 -0.65 14.50
CA LEU A 276 -5.04 -1.31 13.22
C LEU A 276 -6.08 -2.39 12.95
N ALA A 277 -6.82 -2.22 11.86
CA ALA A 277 -7.81 -3.15 11.34
C ALA A 277 -7.28 -3.93 10.14
N ALA A 278 -7.59 -5.23 10.10
CA ALA A 278 -7.28 -6.12 8.99
C ALA A 278 -8.59 -6.80 8.51
N PRO A 279 -9.32 -6.20 7.55
CA PRO A 279 -10.56 -6.76 7.03
C PRO A 279 -10.38 -8.09 6.33
N ARG A 280 -11.30 -9.02 6.58
CA ARG A 280 -11.34 -10.35 5.95
C ARG A 280 -12.11 -10.42 4.64
N ASP A 281 -13.00 -9.47 4.40
CA ASP A 281 -13.88 -9.42 3.22
C ASP A 281 -14.38 -7.99 2.94
N ALA A 282 -15.20 -7.83 1.90
CA ALA A 282 -15.73 -6.56 1.46
C ALA A 282 -16.59 -5.86 2.53
N ASP A 283 -17.38 -6.62 3.29
CA ASP A 283 -18.27 -6.06 4.31
C ASP A 283 -17.44 -5.52 5.48
N GLN A 284 -16.38 -6.23 5.87
CA GLN A 284 -15.44 -5.74 6.88
C GLN A 284 -14.65 -4.53 6.40
N VAL A 285 -14.26 -4.42 5.13
CA VAL A 285 -13.62 -3.18 4.62
C VAL A 285 -14.52 -1.99 4.86
N ARG A 286 -15.81 -2.11 4.51
CA ARG A 286 -16.78 -1.02 4.68
C ARG A 286 -17.00 -0.68 6.16
N ALA A 287 -17.21 -1.70 6.99
CA ALA A 287 -17.46 -1.52 8.42
C ALA A 287 -16.26 -0.90 9.14
N GLN A 288 -15.06 -1.42 8.90
CA GLN A 288 -13.86 -1.00 9.62
C GLN A 288 -13.30 0.33 9.11
N LEU A 289 -13.53 0.69 7.84
CA LEU A 289 -13.26 2.04 7.37
C LEU A 289 -14.16 3.06 8.09
N ARG A 290 -15.46 2.76 8.24
CA ARG A 290 -16.40 3.62 8.99
C ARG A 290 -16.01 3.76 10.45
N GLU A 291 -15.64 2.66 11.10
CA GLU A 291 -15.13 2.68 12.47
C GLU A 291 -13.82 3.48 12.58
N ALA A 292 -12.90 3.33 11.61
CA ALA A 292 -11.62 4.02 11.60
C ALA A 292 -11.77 5.55 11.46
N VAL A 293 -12.62 6.02 10.54
CA VAL A 293 -12.83 7.47 10.36
C VAL A 293 -13.62 8.10 11.52
N ALA A 294 -14.27 7.31 12.37
CA ALA A 294 -14.95 7.81 13.57
C ALA A 294 -14.00 8.03 14.77
N VAL A 295 -12.71 7.78 14.61
CA VAL A 295 -11.70 7.98 15.66
C VAL A 295 -10.99 9.31 15.42
N ASP A 296 -11.32 10.31 16.25
CA ASP A 296 -10.81 11.68 16.10
C ASP A 296 -9.54 11.94 16.93
N ASP A 297 -9.16 11.01 17.82
CA ASP A 297 -8.13 11.20 18.85
C ASP A 297 -6.96 10.20 18.77
N ALA A 298 -6.81 9.50 17.64
CA ALA A 298 -5.70 8.59 17.39
C ALA A 298 -5.57 8.26 15.90
N PRO A 299 -4.36 7.88 15.44
CA PRO A 299 -4.21 7.30 14.12
C PRO A 299 -4.93 5.96 14.03
N THR A 300 -5.66 5.76 12.93
CA THR A 300 -6.27 4.49 12.58
C THR A 300 -5.70 3.97 11.28
N VAL A 301 -5.62 2.65 11.14
CA VAL A 301 -5.09 1.98 9.96
C VAL A 301 -6.08 0.92 9.51
N VAL A 302 -6.43 0.93 8.23
CA VAL A 302 -7.21 -0.15 7.58
C VAL A 302 -6.37 -0.71 6.44
N ARG A 303 -5.98 -1.98 6.52
CA ARG A 303 -5.13 -2.62 5.51
C ARG A 303 -5.84 -3.72 4.74
N PHE A 304 -5.70 -3.78 3.42
CA PHE A 304 -6.28 -4.88 2.63
C PHE A 304 -5.35 -5.35 1.51
N SER A 305 -5.58 -6.58 1.07
CA SER A 305 -4.75 -7.26 0.06
C SER A 305 -4.92 -6.64 -1.33
N LYS A 306 -3.99 -6.96 -2.24
CA LYS A 306 -4.15 -6.73 -3.67
C LYS A 306 -5.08 -7.79 -4.29
N GLY A 307 -5.86 -7.40 -5.30
CA GLY A 307 -6.57 -8.32 -6.20
C GLY A 307 -8.07 -8.47 -5.87
N ALA A 308 -8.67 -9.55 -6.37
CA ALA A 308 -10.09 -9.81 -6.15
C ALA A 308 -10.40 -9.98 -4.66
N VAL A 309 -11.53 -9.42 -4.21
CA VAL A 309 -12.03 -9.69 -2.87
C VAL A 309 -12.61 -11.09 -2.82
N GLY A 310 -12.31 -11.83 -1.74
CA GLY A 310 -12.87 -13.15 -1.50
C GLY A 310 -14.39 -13.11 -1.23
N PRO A 311 -15.05 -14.27 -1.11
CA PRO A 311 -16.44 -14.33 -0.67
C PRO A 311 -16.58 -13.74 0.74
N ALA A 312 -17.75 -13.23 1.07
CA ALA A 312 -18.07 -12.81 2.43
C ALA A 312 -17.94 -13.99 3.41
N VAL A 313 -17.35 -13.73 4.57
CA VAL A 313 -17.18 -14.72 5.63
C VAL A 313 -18.03 -14.28 6.83
N PRO A 314 -19.23 -14.84 7.01
CA PRO A 314 -20.13 -14.41 8.07
C PRO A 314 -19.59 -14.79 9.45
N ALA A 315 -19.79 -13.90 10.42
CA ALA A 315 -19.60 -14.26 11.82
C ALA A 315 -20.77 -15.13 12.28
N VAL A 316 -20.47 -16.19 13.03
CA VAL A 316 -21.45 -17.04 13.70
C VAL A 316 -21.69 -16.62 15.16
N GLY A 317 -20.81 -15.78 15.70
CA GLY A 317 -20.90 -15.24 17.05
C GLY A 317 -19.88 -14.13 17.28
N ARG A 318 -19.78 -13.65 18.52
CA ARG A 318 -18.80 -12.64 18.94
C ARG A 318 -18.27 -12.92 20.33
N VAL A 319 -17.00 -12.58 20.54
CA VAL A 319 -16.33 -12.60 21.85
C VAL A 319 -15.51 -11.33 21.97
N GLY A 320 -15.87 -10.45 22.92
CA GLY A 320 -15.33 -9.09 22.94
C GLY A 320 -15.70 -8.34 21.65
N GLY A 321 -14.74 -7.63 21.07
CA GLY A 321 -14.82 -7.00 19.75
C GLY A 321 -14.52 -7.94 18.57
N MET A 322 -14.16 -9.20 18.83
CA MET A 322 -13.77 -10.18 17.82
C MET A 322 -14.99 -10.93 17.27
N ASP A 323 -14.96 -11.25 15.98
CA ASP A 323 -15.95 -12.12 15.35
C ASP A 323 -15.53 -13.59 15.48
N VAL A 324 -16.46 -14.45 15.90
CA VAL A 324 -16.28 -15.90 15.82
C VAL A 324 -16.73 -16.34 14.43
N LEU A 325 -15.83 -16.95 13.67
CA LEU A 325 -16.12 -17.45 12.31
C LEU A 325 -16.51 -18.93 12.33
N ARG A 326 -16.06 -19.67 13.34
CA ARG A 326 -16.37 -21.08 13.56
C ARG A 326 -16.31 -21.44 15.03
N GLU A 327 -17.34 -22.14 15.52
CA GLU A 327 -17.35 -22.74 16.85
C GLU A 327 -16.78 -24.18 16.81
N PRO A 328 -16.16 -24.65 17.90
CA PRO A 328 -15.44 -25.94 17.91
C PRO A 328 -16.35 -27.17 18.07
N GLY A 329 -17.65 -26.98 18.31
CA GLY A 329 -18.61 -28.07 18.53
C GLY A 329 -18.42 -28.86 19.83
N THR A 330 -17.45 -28.47 20.67
CA THR A 330 -17.11 -29.11 21.96
C THR A 330 -16.93 -28.06 23.06
N ALA A 331 -17.05 -28.48 24.33
CA ALA A 331 -16.85 -27.58 25.48
C ALA A 331 -15.37 -27.29 25.79
N THR A 332 -14.46 -28.16 25.33
CA THR A 332 -13.02 -28.08 25.56
C THR A 332 -12.28 -28.18 24.23
N PRO A 333 -12.22 -27.07 23.47
CA PRO A 333 -11.59 -27.06 22.15
C PRO A 333 -10.08 -27.23 22.20
N ASP A 334 -9.50 -27.86 21.16
CA ASP A 334 -8.06 -28.04 21.07
C ASP A 334 -7.35 -26.76 20.62
N VAL A 335 -7.81 -26.16 19.53
CA VAL A 335 -7.11 -25.06 18.84
C VAL A 335 -7.95 -23.78 18.82
N LEU A 336 -7.37 -22.67 19.29
CA LEU A 336 -7.85 -21.32 18.96
C LEU A 336 -7.10 -20.83 17.74
N LEU A 337 -7.76 -20.77 16.59
CA LEU A 337 -7.20 -20.28 15.34
C LEU A 337 -7.58 -18.79 15.13
N VAL A 338 -6.60 -17.91 15.29
CA VAL A 338 -6.74 -16.47 15.05
C VAL A 338 -6.43 -16.18 13.59
N SER A 339 -7.46 -15.81 12.84
CA SER A 339 -7.37 -15.46 11.43
C SER A 339 -7.19 -13.96 11.25
N VAL A 340 -6.13 -13.55 10.55
CA VAL A 340 -5.86 -12.14 10.28
C VAL A 340 -6.19 -11.79 8.83
N GLY A 341 -7.17 -10.91 8.67
CA GLY A 341 -7.54 -10.31 7.38
C GLY A 341 -7.93 -11.33 6.31
N ALA A 342 -7.42 -11.14 5.09
CA ALA A 342 -7.79 -11.91 3.90
C ALA A 342 -7.52 -13.42 3.98
N LEU A 343 -6.89 -13.92 5.05
CA LEU A 343 -6.64 -15.35 5.27
C LEU A 343 -7.81 -16.08 5.97
N ALA A 344 -8.93 -15.42 6.24
CA ALA A 344 -10.12 -16.06 6.85
C ALA A 344 -10.63 -17.31 6.11
N PRO A 345 -10.78 -17.31 4.77
CA PRO A 345 -11.16 -18.54 4.06
C PRO A 345 -10.15 -19.68 4.25
N MET A 346 -8.85 -19.37 4.24
CA MET A 346 -7.79 -20.36 4.47
C MET A 346 -7.85 -20.91 5.90
N CYS A 347 -8.15 -20.07 6.89
CA CYS A 347 -8.28 -20.50 8.29
C CYS A 347 -9.48 -21.44 8.50
N LEU A 348 -10.59 -21.19 7.81
CA LEU A 348 -11.73 -22.11 7.80
C LEU A 348 -11.38 -23.44 7.13
N GLU A 349 -10.57 -23.42 6.06
CA GLU A 349 -10.04 -24.64 5.44
C GLU A 349 -9.11 -25.41 6.38
N ILE A 350 -8.22 -24.73 7.10
CA ILE A 350 -7.35 -25.33 8.13
C ILE A 350 -8.22 -26.03 9.18
N ALA A 351 -9.23 -25.35 9.73
CA ALA A 351 -10.13 -25.93 10.71
C ALA A 351 -10.84 -27.19 10.18
N ALA A 352 -11.32 -27.16 8.93
CA ALA A 352 -11.95 -28.33 8.30
C ALA A 352 -10.98 -29.50 8.08
N LEU A 353 -9.69 -29.22 7.84
CA LEU A 353 -8.65 -30.26 7.75
C LEU A 353 -8.31 -30.85 9.12
N LEU A 354 -8.27 -30.02 10.16
CA LEU A 354 -8.04 -30.45 11.55
C LEU A 354 -9.20 -31.29 12.09
N ASP A 355 -10.45 -30.93 11.79
CA ASP A 355 -11.62 -31.73 12.18
C ASP A 355 -11.55 -33.16 11.63
N LYS A 356 -11.05 -33.34 10.39
CA LYS A 356 -10.86 -34.67 9.78
C LYS A 356 -9.84 -35.52 10.54
N GLN A 357 -8.99 -34.90 11.36
CA GLN A 357 -8.04 -35.56 12.26
C GLN A 357 -8.57 -35.65 13.70
N GLY A 358 -9.82 -35.25 13.96
CA GLY A 358 -10.41 -35.24 15.30
C GLY A 358 -9.94 -34.08 16.19
N ILE A 359 -9.35 -33.02 15.61
CA ILE A 359 -8.84 -31.86 16.35
C ILE A 359 -9.87 -30.73 16.25
N SER A 360 -10.48 -30.40 17.39
CA SER A 360 -11.51 -29.37 17.49
C SER A 360 -10.92 -27.96 17.42
N THR A 361 -11.52 -27.08 16.62
CA THR A 361 -10.95 -25.75 16.32
C THR A 361 -11.99 -24.64 16.39
N THR A 362 -11.74 -23.63 17.22
CA THR A 362 -12.45 -22.34 17.16
C THR A 362 -11.71 -21.43 16.18
N VAL A 363 -12.42 -20.75 15.28
CA VAL A 363 -11.81 -19.74 14.40
C VAL A 363 -12.35 -18.37 14.75
N VAL A 364 -11.46 -17.42 15.01
CA VAL A 364 -11.80 -16.02 15.31
C VAL A 364 -11.11 -15.07 14.34
N ASP A 365 -11.81 -13.99 13.97
CA ASP A 365 -11.24 -12.81 13.34
C ASP A 365 -11.21 -11.68 14.38
N PRO A 366 -10.02 -11.18 14.76
CA PRO A 366 -9.89 -10.07 15.68
C PRO A 366 -10.61 -8.80 15.21
N ARG A 367 -10.79 -8.63 13.88
CA ARG A 367 -11.17 -7.40 13.19
C ARG A 367 -10.09 -6.32 13.36
N TRP A 368 -9.88 -5.89 14.59
CA TRP A 368 -8.80 -5.01 15.01
C TRP A 368 -7.68 -5.85 15.64
N VAL A 369 -6.51 -5.85 15.00
CA VAL A 369 -5.32 -6.57 15.49
C VAL A 369 -4.45 -5.73 16.41
N LYS A 370 -4.75 -4.43 16.50
CA LYS A 370 -4.17 -3.51 17.47
C LYS A 370 -5.25 -2.50 17.93
N PRO A 371 -5.46 -2.31 19.25
CA PRO A 371 -4.91 -3.13 20.33
C PRO A 371 -5.41 -4.59 20.26
N VAL A 372 -4.74 -5.50 20.97
CA VAL A 372 -5.25 -6.87 21.16
C VAL A 372 -6.50 -6.79 22.04
N ASP A 373 -7.58 -7.44 21.63
CA ASP A 373 -8.84 -7.46 22.38
C ASP A 373 -8.64 -8.10 23.77
N GLU A 374 -9.18 -7.47 24.82
CA GLU A 374 -9.06 -7.96 26.19
C GLU A 374 -9.66 -9.37 26.39
N ALA A 375 -10.63 -9.75 25.55
CA ALA A 375 -11.22 -11.08 25.58
C ALA A 375 -10.33 -12.16 24.95
N MET A 376 -9.20 -11.79 24.31
CA MET A 376 -8.26 -12.75 23.70
C MET A 376 -7.66 -13.70 24.75
N ALA A 377 -7.19 -13.18 25.88
CA ALA A 377 -6.58 -14.00 26.93
C ALA A 377 -7.57 -15.00 27.56
N PRO A 378 -8.76 -14.58 28.04
CA PRO A 378 -9.77 -15.50 28.56
C PRO A 378 -10.29 -16.50 27.52
N LEU A 379 -10.25 -16.16 26.23
CA LEU A 379 -10.59 -17.09 25.16
C LEU A 379 -9.47 -18.11 24.94
N ALA A 380 -8.22 -17.67 24.91
CA ALA A 380 -7.05 -18.52 24.74
C ALA A 380 -6.93 -19.58 25.84
N GLU A 381 -7.19 -19.23 27.11
CA GLU A 381 -7.18 -20.17 28.25
C GLU A 381 -8.12 -21.37 28.09
N ARG A 382 -9.17 -21.24 27.27
CA ARG A 382 -10.14 -22.32 27.03
C ARG A 382 -9.64 -23.34 26.00
N HIS A 383 -8.48 -23.10 25.40
CA HIS A 383 -7.91 -23.90 24.33
C HIS A 383 -6.55 -24.46 24.76
N ARG A 384 -6.17 -25.59 24.15
CA ARG A 384 -4.88 -26.23 24.43
C ARG A 384 -3.72 -25.53 23.73
N VAL A 385 -3.99 -24.87 22.61
CA VAL A 385 -3.01 -24.15 21.81
C VAL A 385 -3.67 -22.98 21.06
N VAL A 386 -2.94 -21.87 20.95
CA VAL A 386 -3.29 -20.74 20.10
C VAL A 386 -2.46 -20.80 18.82
N VAL A 387 -3.12 -20.61 17.68
CA VAL A 387 -2.49 -20.56 16.36
C VAL A 387 -2.88 -19.25 15.71
N THR A 388 -1.91 -18.47 15.22
CA THR A 388 -2.20 -17.23 14.48
C THR A 388 -1.76 -17.38 13.03
N VAL A 389 -2.55 -16.86 12.09
CA VAL A 389 -2.26 -16.93 10.66
C VAL A 389 -2.40 -15.54 10.04
N GLU A 390 -1.29 -14.98 9.56
CA GLU A 390 -1.23 -13.59 9.06
C GLU A 390 -0.49 -13.42 7.73
N ASP A 391 -1.01 -12.52 6.88
CA ASP A 391 -0.36 -12.08 5.62
C ASP A 391 0.54 -10.87 5.89
N ASN A 392 1.53 -11.08 6.77
CA ASN A 392 2.55 -10.13 7.20
C ASN A 392 3.76 -10.91 7.71
N SER A 393 4.90 -10.25 7.85
CA SER A 393 6.05 -10.82 8.53
C SER A 393 5.66 -11.32 9.91
N ARG A 394 6.00 -12.58 10.20
CA ARG A 394 5.75 -13.15 11.54
C ARG A 394 6.57 -12.45 12.63
N VAL A 395 7.69 -11.82 12.25
CA VAL A 395 8.57 -11.09 13.18
C VAL A 395 7.88 -9.81 13.62
N GLY A 396 7.53 -9.72 14.90
CA GLY A 396 6.84 -8.56 15.47
C GLY A 396 5.40 -8.38 14.96
N GLY A 397 4.85 -9.37 14.25
CA GLY A 397 3.50 -9.32 13.71
C GLY A 397 2.41 -9.48 14.77
N VAL A 398 1.20 -9.78 14.31
CA VAL A 398 0.02 -9.96 15.16
C VAL A 398 0.21 -11.12 16.12
N GLY A 399 0.78 -12.24 15.66
CA GLY A 399 1.05 -13.40 16.53
C GLY A 399 1.99 -13.08 17.69
N SER A 400 3.03 -12.29 17.42
CA SER A 400 3.98 -11.82 18.45
C SER A 400 3.30 -10.93 19.49
N THR A 401 2.40 -10.05 19.04
CA THR A 401 1.67 -9.10 19.90
C THR A 401 0.64 -9.83 20.77
N ILE A 402 -0.09 -10.80 20.20
CA ILE A 402 -0.99 -11.67 20.98
C ILE A 402 -0.19 -12.46 22.02
N ALA A 403 0.94 -13.05 21.65
CA ALA A 403 1.78 -13.77 22.61
C ALA A 403 2.24 -12.89 23.77
N GLN A 404 2.53 -11.61 23.52
CA GLN A 404 2.84 -10.66 24.57
C GLN A 404 1.63 -10.37 25.45
N ALA A 405 0.46 -10.10 24.86
CA ALA A 405 -0.77 -9.87 25.61
C ALA A 405 -1.18 -11.05 26.51
N LEU A 406 -0.97 -12.30 26.03
CA LEU A 406 -1.19 -13.50 26.84
C LEU A 406 -0.26 -13.54 28.05
N ARG A 407 1.05 -13.27 27.87
CA ARG A 407 2.01 -13.22 28.97
C ARG A 407 1.69 -12.10 29.97
N ASP A 408 1.32 -10.93 29.48
CA ASP A 408 0.94 -9.79 30.33
C ASP A 408 -0.33 -10.09 31.16
N ALA A 409 -1.22 -10.94 30.64
CA ALA A 409 -2.42 -11.43 31.33
C ALA A 409 -2.18 -12.67 32.23
N GLY A 410 -0.96 -13.20 32.28
CA GLY A 410 -0.64 -14.42 33.04
C GLY A 410 -1.17 -15.72 32.41
N VAL A 411 -1.44 -15.73 31.10
CA VAL A 411 -1.95 -16.87 30.35
C VAL A 411 -0.80 -17.62 29.65
N ASP A 412 -0.45 -18.80 30.16
CA ASP A 412 0.68 -19.61 29.68
C ASP A 412 0.27 -20.70 28.68
N VAL A 413 -0.56 -20.35 27.68
CA VAL A 413 -0.97 -21.29 26.62
C VAL A 413 0.07 -21.34 25.50
N PRO A 414 0.47 -22.52 24.98
CA PRO A 414 1.32 -22.63 23.82
C PRO A 414 0.76 -21.82 22.64
N LEU A 415 1.59 -20.98 22.02
CA LEU A 415 1.21 -20.21 20.83
C LEU A 415 2.15 -20.54 19.67
N ARG A 416 1.60 -20.66 18.46
CA ARG A 416 2.37 -20.78 17.22
C ARG A 416 1.89 -19.80 16.15
N ASP A 417 2.80 -18.94 15.70
CA ASP A 417 2.58 -17.97 14.64
C ASP A 417 2.94 -18.53 13.26
N PHE A 418 2.00 -18.41 12.32
CA PHE A 418 2.21 -18.64 10.89
C PHE A 418 2.06 -17.31 10.15
N GLY A 419 3.13 -16.92 9.47
CA GLY A 419 3.16 -15.71 8.66
C GLY A 419 4.36 -15.73 7.74
N ILE A 420 4.63 -14.60 7.12
CA ILE A 420 5.69 -14.48 6.12
C ILE A 420 7.06 -14.59 6.82
N PRO A 421 7.97 -15.46 6.33
CA PRO A 421 9.32 -15.57 6.88
C PRO A 421 10.11 -14.26 6.70
N PRO A 422 11.09 -13.96 7.57
CA PRO A 422 11.89 -12.72 7.49
C PRO A 422 12.93 -12.77 6.37
N ARG A 423 12.44 -12.84 5.12
CA ARG A 423 13.24 -12.81 3.89
C ARG A 423 12.48 -12.05 2.82
N PHE A 424 13.21 -11.53 1.84
CA PHE A 424 12.58 -11.01 0.63
C PHE A 424 11.99 -12.17 -0.19
N LEU A 425 10.82 -11.92 -0.80
CA LEU A 425 10.11 -12.87 -1.65
C LEU A 425 10.20 -12.40 -3.09
N ASP A 426 10.59 -13.30 -3.98
CA ASP A 426 10.63 -13.01 -5.42
C ASP A 426 9.22 -12.82 -6.01
N HIS A 427 9.18 -12.38 -7.26
CA HIS A 427 7.92 -12.21 -7.98
C HIS A 427 7.44 -13.57 -8.52
N ALA A 428 6.19 -13.91 -8.22
CA ALA A 428 5.46 -15.02 -8.83
C ALA A 428 3.96 -14.73 -8.70
N SER A 429 3.06 -15.65 -9.07
CA SER A 429 1.68 -15.48 -8.65
C SER A 429 1.58 -15.51 -7.12
N ARG A 430 0.60 -14.81 -6.54
CA ARG A 430 0.42 -14.80 -5.08
C ARG A 430 0.30 -16.22 -4.51
N ALA A 431 -0.40 -17.13 -5.22
CA ALA A 431 -0.55 -18.52 -4.79
C ALA A 431 0.79 -19.27 -4.77
N GLU A 432 1.64 -19.10 -5.78
CA GLU A 432 2.97 -19.71 -5.83
C GLU A 432 3.86 -19.19 -4.70
N VAL A 433 3.88 -17.87 -4.44
CA VAL A 433 4.66 -17.29 -3.34
C VAL A 433 4.21 -17.85 -2.00
N MET A 434 2.90 -17.91 -1.75
CA MET A 434 2.34 -18.43 -0.50
C MET A 434 2.65 -19.93 -0.31
N ALA A 435 2.61 -20.71 -1.39
CA ALA A 435 3.01 -22.12 -1.36
C ALA A 435 4.51 -22.30 -1.08
N GLU A 436 5.38 -21.48 -1.69
CA GLU A 436 6.82 -21.53 -1.48
C GLU A 436 7.22 -21.27 -0.02
N ILE A 437 6.51 -20.36 0.65
CA ILE A 437 6.74 -20.05 2.07
C ILE A 437 5.99 -20.97 3.04
N GLY A 438 5.23 -21.96 2.54
CA GLY A 438 4.45 -22.89 3.36
C GLY A 438 3.25 -22.26 4.06
N LEU A 439 2.77 -21.10 3.59
CA LEU A 439 1.60 -20.40 4.11
C LEU A 439 0.35 -20.88 3.33
N THR A 440 0.06 -22.17 3.47
CA THR A 440 -1.08 -22.85 2.83
C THR A 440 -1.90 -23.60 3.89
N ALA A 441 -3.20 -23.81 3.64
CA ALA A 441 -4.04 -24.55 4.56
C ALA A 441 -3.53 -25.98 4.83
N PRO A 442 -3.12 -26.78 3.82
CA PRO A 442 -2.54 -28.11 4.05
C PRO A 442 -1.26 -28.09 4.89
N ASP A 443 -0.34 -27.15 4.63
CA ASP A 443 0.93 -27.07 5.37
C ASP A 443 0.75 -26.64 6.82
N ILE A 444 -0.13 -25.67 7.06
CA ILE A 444 -0.44 -25.20 8.40
C ILE A 444 -1.19 -26.28 9.17
N ALA A 445 -2.23 -26.89 8.60
CA ALA A 445 -2.98 -27.97 9.25
C ALA A 445 -2.07 -29.14 9.63
N ARG A 446 -1.14 -29.54 8.75
CA ARG A 446 -0.14 -30.59 9.05
C ARG A 446 0.75 -30.22 10.25
N GLN A 447 1.24 -28.98 10.31
CA GLN A 447 2.08 -28.52 11.42
C GLN A 447 1.29 -28.41 12.73
N VAL A 448 0.04 -27.95 12.68
CA VAL A 448 -0.84 -27.86 13.85
C VAL A 448 -1.22 -29.25 14.38
N THR A 449 -1.51 -30.22 13.50
CA THR A 449 -1.74 -31.62 13.90
C THR A 449 -0.54 -32.20 14.65
N GLY A 450 0.68 -31.97 14.13
CA GLY A 450 1.91 -32.38 14.80
C GLY A 450 2.06 -31.74 16.18
N LEU A 451 1.77 -30.44 16.30
CA LEU A 451 1.82 -29.71 17.56
C LEU A 451 0.83 -30.25 18.60
N VAL A 452 -0.42 -30.52 18.22
CA VAL A 452 -1.44 -31.08 19.13
C VAL A 452 -1.03 -32.48 19.59
N SER A 453 -0.49 -33.31 18.69
CA SER A 453 0.02 -34.65 19.02
C SER A 453 1.20 -34.61 19.98
N GLU A 454 2.12 -33.64 19.84
CA GLU A 454 3.21 -33.45 20.79
C GLU A 454 2.69 -33.04 22.18
N LEU A 455 1.66 -32.20 22.24
CA LEU A 455 1.02 -31.82 23.50
C LEU A 455 0.38 -33.04 24.18
N ASP A 456 -0.35 -33.88 23.43
CA ASP A 456 -0.89 -35.14 23.96
C ASP A 456 0.20 -36.03 24.55
N GLY A 457 1.33 -36.18 23.83
CA GLY A 457 2.47 -36.98 24.29
C GLY A 457 3.20 -36.39 25.51
N ARG A 458 3.10 -35.08 25.76
CA ARG A 458 3.61 -34.45 26.99
C ARG A 458 2.65 -34.69 28.15
N PHE A 459 1.36 -34.45 27.97
CA PHE A 459 0.36 -34.67 29.01
C PHE A 459 0.29 -36.14 29.46
N ALA A 460 0.41 -37.09 28.52
CA ALA A 460 0.46 -38.52 28.84
C ALA A 460 1.69 -38.90 29.69
N ARG A 461 2.86 -38.29 29.45
CA ARG A 461 4.07 -38.50 30.26
C ARG A 461 3.91 -37.92 31.67
N THR A 462 3.41 -36.69 31.78
CA THR A 462 3.18 -36.06 33.08
C THR A 462 2.18 -36.85 33.93
N ALA A 463 1.11 -37.37 33.34
CA ALA A 463 0.15 -38.23 34.04
C ALA A 463 0.78 -39.55 34.51
N ALA A 464 1.59 -40.20 33.67
CA ALA A 464 2.29 -41.43 34.02
C ALA A 464 3.33 -41.22 35.14
N ASP A 465 4.03 -40.08 35.14
CA ASP A 465 5.00 -39.73 36.19
C ASP A 465 4.31 -39.42 37.53
N VAL A 466 3.13 -38.80 37.50
CA VAL A 466 2.30 -38.58 38.70
C VAL A 466 1.74 -39.90 39.24
N ASP A 467 1.23 -40.78 38.38
CA ASP A 467 0.72 -42.10 38.80
C ASP A 467 1.83 -42.99 39.38
N GLN A 468 3.07 -42.89 38.89
CA GLN A 468 4.22 -43.57 39.48
C GLN A 468 4.64 -42.96 40.83
N ALA A 469 4.50 -41.65 41.02
CA ALA A 469 4.80 -40.99 42.29
C ALA A 469 3.73 -41.21 43.38
N VAL A 470 2.50 -41.57 43.00
CA VAL A 470 1.36 -41.80 43.91
C VAL A 470 1.20 -43.29 44.28
N GLN A 471 1.95 -44.22 43.68
CA GLN A 471 2.02 -45.59 44.19
C GLN A 471 2.73 -45.59 45.56
N PRO A 472 2.06 -45.99 46.66
CA PRO A 472 2.73 -46.14 47.93
C PRO A 472 3.79 -47.22 47.76
N ALA A 473 5.03 -46.92 48.16
CA ALA A 473 6.11 -47.89 48.21
C ALA A 473 5.58 -49.17 48.85
N ARG A 474 5.45 -50.23 48.06
CA ARG A 474 5.17 -51.56 48.57
C ARG A 474 6.50 -52.13 49.06
N ASP A 475 6.46 -52.41 50.36
CA ASP A 475 7.39 -53.11 51.25
C ASP A 475 8.55 -52.29 51.86
#